data_AF-A0A409Y1U4-F1
#
_entry.id   AF-A0A409Y1U4-F1
#
_cell.length_a   1.000
_cell.length_b   1.000
_cell.length_c   1.000
_cell.angle_alpha   90.00
_cell.angle_beta   90.00
_cell.angle_gamma   90.00
#
_symmetry.space_group_name_H-M   'P 1'
#
loop_
_entity.id
_entity.type
_entity.pdbx_description
1 polymer ?
#
loop_
_entity_poly.entity_id
_entity_poly.type
_entity_poly.pdbx_seq_one_letter_code
_entity_poly.pdbx_strand_id
1 'polypeptide(L)'
;MNKLIAHSNDDRFIINLYGLHNANLLRKFIPKQLTKPVPLYSDRKAFHYEVAAKLRIQQTEKRARTKQKRAATAAAKKAKKAAAEPGGQSTVVTAEPESGDEMVHESEEDLDGGLEDDMDGEEVEEQRKRRGPKRKRRKV
;
A
#
# COMPACT_ATOMS: atom_id res chain seq x y z
N MET A 1 50.54 -1.97 -25.72
CA MET A 1 49.87 -1.01 -26.61
C MET A 1 48.87 -0.23 -25.78
N ASN A 2 49.24 0.96 -25.33
CA ASN A 2 48.43 1.76 -24.41
C ASN A 2 47.32 2.44 -25.22
N LYS A 3 46.07 2.05 -24.96
CA LYS A 3 44.89 2.65 -25.58
C LYS A 3 44.67 4.02 -24.92
N LEU A 4 45.13 5.07 -25.59
CA LEU A 4 44.95 6.45 -25.14
C LEU A 4 43.47 6.81 -25.26
N ILE A 5 42.82 7.13 -24.15
CA ILE A 5 41.42 7.60 -24.16
C ILE A 5 41.45 9.01 -24.74
N ALA A 6 40.92 9.17 -25.96
CA ALA A 6 40.73 10.47 -26.58
C ALA A 6 39.47 11.11 -25.97
N HIS A 7 39.66 12.16 -25.18
CA HIS A 7 38.56 12.98 -24.69
C HIS A 7 38.14 13.94 -25.81
N SER A 8 36.96 13.72 -26.40
CA SER A 8 36.29 14.73 -27.24
C SER A 8 35.53 15.69 -26.34
N ASN A 9 35.58 16.99 -26.68
CA ASN A 9 34.70 17.97 -26.04
C ASN A 9 33.30 17.77 -26.62
N ASP A 10 32.41 17.21 -25.81
CA ASP A 10 31.00 17.13 -26.17
C ASP A 10 30.31 18.44 -25.78
N ASP A 11 29.73 19.13 -26.77
CA ASP A 11 29.06 20.42 -26.54
C ASP A 11 27.60 20.26 -26.06
N ARG A 12 27.10 19.02 -25.93
CA ARG A 12 25.68 18.74 -25.65
C ARG A 12 25.52 17.64 -24.61
N PHE A 13 24.81 17.95 -23.53
CA PHE A 13 24.53 17.02 -22.44
C PHE A 13 23.03 16.84 -22.25
N ILE A 14 22.60 15.61 -22.02
CA ILE A 14 21.23 15.30 -21.61
C ILE A 14 21.22 15.18 -20.09
N ILE A 15 20.48 16.07 -19.43
CA ILE A 15 20.36 16.09 -17.98
C ILE A 15 18.93 15.70 -17.61
N ASN A 16 18.77 14.66 -16.79
CA ASN A 16 17.47 14.35 -16.20
C ASN A 16 17.17 15.33 -15.06
N LEU A 17 16.49 16.44 -15.37
CA LEU A 17 16.11 17.43 -14.36
C LEU A 17 15.24 16.83 -13.24
N TYR A 18 14.42 15.81 -13.52
CA TYR A 18 13.50 15.23 -12.53
C TYR A 18 14.22 14.39 -11.46
N GLY A 19 15.46 13.97 -11.72
CA GLY A 19 16.29 13.28 -10.74
C GLY A 19 17.01 14.22 -9.77
N LEU A 20 16.92 15.54 -9.97
CA LEU A 20 17.61 16.53 -9.14
C LEU A 20 16.67 17.13 -8.09
N HIS A 21 17.07 17.09 -6.82
CA HIS A 21 16.28 17.65 -5.71
C HIS A 21 15.98 19.16 -5.87
N ASN A 22 16.80 19.87 -6.63
CA ASN A 22 16.68 21.31 -6.91
C ASN A 22 16.21 21.61 -8.34
N ALA A 23 15.54 20.67 -9.01
CA ALA A 23 15.02 20.82 -10.38
C ALA A 23 14.28 22.15 -10.61
N ASN A 24 13.50 22.58 -9.62
CA ASN A 24 12.72 23.82 -9.68
C ASN A 24 13.59 25.08 -9.75
N LEU A 25 14.78 25.08 -9.11
CA LEU A 25 15.73 26.18 -9.20
C LEU A 25 16.42 26.20 -10.55
N LEU A 26 16.84 25.03 -11.05
CA LEU A 26 17.48 24.91 -12.36
C LEU A 26 16.56 25.36 -13.50
N ARG A 27 15.26 25.06 -13.42
CA ARG A 27 14.25 25.54 -14.39
C ARG A 27 14.12 27.06 -14.47
N LYS A 28 14.57 27.82 -13.47
CA LYS A 28 14.59 29.30 -13.52
C LYS A 28 15.71 29.83 -14.41
N PHE A 29 16.82 29.09 -14.49
CA PHE A 29 18.00 29.45 -15.28
C PHE A 29 18.01 28.80 -16.66
N ILE A 30 17.32 27.67 -16.81
CA ILE A 30 17.19 26.97 -18.09
C ILE A 30 16.07 27.62 -18.91
N PRO A 31 16.33 27.95 -20.18
CA PRO A 31 15.34 28.62 -21.00
C PRO A 31 14.10 27.72 -21.24
N LYS A 32 12.91 28.34 -21.19
CA LYS A 32 11.60 27.65 -21.03
C LYS A 32 11.31 26.61 -22.11
N GLN A 33 11.73 26.83 -23.35
CA GLN A 33 11.61 25.89 -24.46
C GLN A 33 12.19 24.50 -24.18
N LEU A 34 13.19 24.39 -23.29
CA LEU A 34 13.79 23.11 -22.89
C LEU A 34 13.08 22.46 -21.69
N THR A 35 12.20 23.19 -21.01
CA THR A 35 11.52 22.75 -19.78
C THR A 35 10.00 22.76 -19.90
N LYS A 36 9.46 23.21 -21.03
CA LYS A 36 8.03 23.19 -21.32
C LYS A 36 7.55 21.73 -21.33
N PRO A 37 6.53 21.39 -20.53
CA PRO A 37 5.95 20.06 -20.59
C PRO A 37 5.37 19.83 -21.98
N VAL A 38 5.76 18.73 -22.61
CA VAL A 38 5.17 18.27 -23.86
C VAL A 38 3.97 17.39 -23.50
N PRO A 39 2.76 17.67 -24.01
CA PRO A 39 1.61 16.81 -23.78
C PRO A 39 1.90 15.39 -24.28
N LEU A 40 1.81 14.40 -23.39
CA LEU A 40 1.99 12.99 -23.76
C LEU A 40 0.81 12.48 -24.61
N TYR A 41 -0.39 13.00 -24.34
CA TYR A 41 -1.62 12.67 -25.04
C TYR A 41 -2.26 13.94 -25.60
N SER A 42 -2.74 13.86 -26.84
CA SER A 42 -3.45 14.94 -27.52
C SER A 42 -4.78 15.26 -26.82
N ASP A 43 -5.57 14.23 -26.52
CA ASP A 43 -6.74 14.31 -25.65
C ASP A 43 -6.46 13.64 -24.30
N ARG A 44 -5.96 14.44 -23.37
CA ARG A 44 -5.70 14.00 -21.99
C ARG A 44 -6.97 13.48 -21.30
N LYS A 45 -8.14 14.01 -21.64
CA LYS A 45 -9.40 13.67 -20.96
C LYS A 45 -9.89 12.30 -21.40
N ALA A 46 -9.85 12.01 -22.70
CA ALA A 46 -10.17 10.69 -23.24
C ALA A 46 -9.27 9.61 -22.62
N PHE A 47 -7.95 9.83 -22.58
CA PHE A 47 -7.01 8.90 -21.96
C PHE A 47 -7.34 8.60 -20.49
N HIS A 48 -7.66 9.65 -19.70
CA HIS A 48 -8.05 9.44 -18.31
C HIS A 48 -9.32 8.62 -18.15
N TYR A 49 -10.31 8.81 -19.03
CA TYR A 49 -11.52 7.98 -19.00
C TYR A 49 -11.23 6.52 -19.34
N GLU A 50 -10.38 6.26 -20.34
CA GLU A 50 -9.95 4.91 -20.69
C GLU A 50 -9.23 4.22 -19.52
N VAL A 51 -8.27 4.91 -18.89
CA VAL A 51 -7.55 4.38 -17.73
C VAL A 51 -8.48 4.15 -16.55
N ALA A 52 -9.39 5.08 -16.26
CA ALA A 52 -10.36 4.91 -15.19
C ALA A 52 -11.32 3.75 -15.45
N ALA A 53 -11.74 3.52 -16.70
CA ALA A 53 -12.56 2.37 -17.05
C ALA A 53 -11.82 1.05 -16.79
N LYS A 54 -10.55 0.95 -17.21
CA LYS A 54 -9.70 -0.22 -16.96
C LYS A 54 -9.51 -0.48 -15.46
N LEU A 55 -9.22 0.58 -14.70
CA LEU A 55 -9.00 0.47 -13.25
C LEU A 55 -10.24 -0.04 -12.51
N ARG A 56 -11.44 0.41 -12.89
CA ARG A 56 -12.69 -0.06 -12.26
C ARG A 56 -12.86 -1.56 -12.42
N ILE A 57 -12.61 -2.09 -13.63
CA ILE A 57 -12.70 -3.54 -13.89
C ILE A 57 -11.71 -4.30 -13.00
N GLN A 58 -10.44 -3.89 -13.01
CA GLN A 58 -9.40 -4.52 -12.19
C GLN A 58 -9.71 -4.47 -10.69
N GLN A 59 -10.21 -3.34 -10.19
CA GLN A 59 -10.58 -3.22 -8.78
C GLN A 59 -11.77 -4.11 -8.42
N THR A 60 -12.76 -4.26 -9.30
CA THR A 60 -13.88 -5.17 -9.04
C THR A 60 -13.42 -6.62 -8.94
N GLU A 61 -12.51 -7.04 -9.83
CA GLU A 61 -11.90 -8.38 -9.78
C GLU A 61 -11.07 -8.58 -8.51
N LYS A 62 -10.23 -7.60 -8.15
CA LYS A 62 -9.41 -7.64 -6.92
C LYS A 62 -10.30 -7.76 -5.68
N ARG A 63 -11.37 -6.97 -5.59
CA ARG A 63 -12.35 -7.02 -4.48
C ARG A 63 -13.06 -8.38 -4.41
N ALA A 64 -13.48 -8.92 -5.56
CA ALA A 64 -14.11 -10.25 -5.61
C ALA A 64 -13.16 -11.35 -5.11
N ARG A 65 -11.89 -11.34 -5.56
CA ARG A 65 -10.86 -12.30 -5.12
C ARG A 65 -10.59 -12.18 -3.62
N THR A 66 -10.45 -10.96 -3.10
CA THR A 66 -10.25 -10.74 -1.66
C THR A 66 -11.46 -11.21 -0.84
N LYS A 67 -12.68 -10.96 -1.31
CA LYS A 67 -13.92 -11.45 -0.66
C LYS A 67 -13.97 -12.97 -0.60
N GLN A 68 -13.62 -13.65 -1.71
CA GLN A 68 -13.56 -15.11 -1.76
C GLN A 68 -12.50 -15.67 -0.79
N LYS A 69 -11.29 -15.10 -0.80
CA LYS A 69 -10.21 -15.49 0.14
C LYS A 69 -10.66 -15.31 1.60
N ARG A 70 -11.28 -14.18 1.93
CA ARG A 70 -11.79 -13.89 3.28
C ARG A 70 -12.90 -14.85 3.70
N ALA A 71 -13.80 -15.22 2.80
CA ALA A 71 -14.85 -16.19 3.08
C ALA A 71 -14.26 -17.60 3.34
N ALA A 72 -13.27 -18.01 2.54
CA ALA A 72 -12.59 -19.30 2.71
C ALA A 72 -11.83 -19.38 4.05
N THR A 73 -11.10 -18.34 4.42
CA THR A 73 -10.38 -18.31 5.71
C THR A 73 -11.33 -18.27 6.90
N ALA A 74 -12.44 -17.52 6.80
CA ALA A 74 -13.48 -17.51 7.83
C ALA A 74 -14.13 -18.90 8.00
N ALA A 75 -14.44 -19.60 6.91
CA ALA A 75 -14.99 -20.95 6.94
C ALA A 75 -13.99 -21.95 7.54
N ALA A 76 -12.72 -21.91 7.15
CA ALA A 76 -11.68 -22.76 7.70
C ALA A 76 -11.47 -22.52 9.21
N LYS A 77 -11.47 -21.25 9.65
CA LYS A 77 -11.38 -20.90 11.08
C LYS A 77 -12.59 -21.41 11.86
N LYS A 78 -13.80 -21.28 11.30
CA LYS A 78 -15.03 -21.81 11.91
C LYS A 78 -14.98 -23.34 12.04
N ALA A 79 -14.52 -24.04 11.01
CA ALA A 79 -14.38 -25.51 11.02
C ALA A 79 -13.34 -25.98 12.05
N LYS A 80 -12.17 -25.32 12.12
CA LYS A 80 -11.15 -25.62 13.14
C LYS A 80 -11.68 -25.40 14.56
N LYS A 81 -12.44 -24.33 14.80
CA LYS A 81 -13.06 -24.06 16.11
C LYS A 81 -14.13 -25.09 16.46
N ALA A 82 -14.94 -25.53 15.48
CA ALA A 82 -15.97 -26.54 15.69
C ALA A 82 -15.39 -27.95 15.92
N ALA A 83 -14.25 -28.27 15.34
CA ALA A 83 -13.54 -29.53 15.58
C ALA A 83 -12.78 -29.56 16.92
N ALA A 84 -12.61 -28.41 17.58
CA ALA A 84 -11.88 -28.27 18.83
C ALA A 84 -12.76 -28.42 20.10
N GLU A 85 -14.07 -28.65 19.98
CA GLU A 85 -14.94 -29.00 21.11
C GLU A 85 -15.95 -30.09 20.70
N PRO A 86 -16.21 -31.13 21.54
CA PRO A 86 -16.43 -31.02 22.98
C PRO A 86 -15.58 -31.96 23.86
N GLY A 87 -15.16 -31.44 25.02
CA GLY A 87 -14.80 -32.26 26.19
C GLY A 87 -13.29 -32.35 26.47
N GLY A 88 -12.82 -31.59 27.47
CA GLY A 88 -11.49 -31.78 28.03
C GLY A 88 -11.11 -30.69 29.01
N GLN A 89 -11.41 -30.91 30.28
CA GLN A 89 -10.93 -30.09 31.40
C GLN A 89 -9.40 -29.98 31.38
N SER A 90 -8.93 -28.79 31.78
CA SER A 90 -7.55 -28.35 32.02
C SER A 90 -6.47 -29.40 32.27
N THR A 91 -5.34 -29.27 31.57
CA THR A 91 -3.99 -29.26 32.15
C THR A 91 -3.06 -28.40 31.31
N VAL A 92 -2.35 -27.50 31.99
CA VAL A 92 -1.26 -26.70 31.44
C VAL A 92 -0.05 -27.60 31.20
N VAL A 93 0.43 -27.71 29.96
CA VAL A 93 1.87 -27.83 29.63
C VAL A 93 2.10 -27.18 28.27
N THR A 94 3.06 -26.25 28.26
CA THR A 94 3.72 -25.62 27.12
C THR A 94 4.20 -26.64 26.08
N ALA A 95 3.78 -26.48 24.82
CA ALA A 95 4.57 -26.91 23.66
C ALA A 95 4.19 -25.99 22.49
N GLU A 96 5.14 -25.14 22.08
CA GLU A 96 5.07 -24.47 20.80
C GLU A 96 4.97 -25.51 19.68
N PRO A 97 3.99 -25.42 18.78
CA PRO A 97 4.19 -25.93 17.44
C PRO A 97 4.84 -24.81 16.63
N GLU A 98 6.13 -24.95 16.35
CA GLU A 98 6.75 -24.34 15.17
C GLU A 98 5.99 -24.85 13.93
N SER A 99 4.87 -24.21 13.60
CA SER A 99 4.29 -24.30 12.26
C SER A 99 5.13 -23.37 11.40
N GLY A 100 6.16 -23.93 10.77
CA GLY A 100 6.85 -23.31 9.65
C GLY A 100 5.83 -23.01 8.55
N ASP A 101 5.24 -21.82 8.63
CA ASP A 101 4.50 -21.21 7.54
C ASP A 101 5.57 -20.76 6.55
N GLU A 102 5.92 -21.66 5.63
CA GLU A 102 6.72 -21.32 4.46
C GLU A 102 6.03 -20.15 3.77
N MET A 103 6.61 -18.97 3.97
CA MET A 103 6.29 -17.76 3.23
C MET A 103 6.48 -18.08 1.74
N VAL A 104 5.39 -18.45 1.07
CA VAL A 104 5.33 -18.44 -0.39
C VAL A 104 5.45 -16.98 -0.80
N HIS A 105 6.71 -16.55 -0.94
CA HIS A 105 7.10 -15.27 -1.48
C HIS A 105 6.90 -15.32 -3.00
N GLU A 106 5.64 -15.39 -3.44
CA GLU A 106 5.30 -15.01 -4.81
C GLU A 106 5.34 -13.48 -4.88
N SER A 107 6.52 -13.00 -5.25
CA SER A 107 6.76 -11.63 -5.65
C SER A 107 5.84 -11.25 -6.81
N GLU A 108 4.89 -10.34 -6.57
CA GLU A 108 4.62 -9.23 -7.49
C GLU A 108 4.23 -8.00 -6.65
N GLU A 109 4.81 -6.87 -7.01
CA GLU A 109 4.81 -5.59 -6.31
C GLU A 109 3.41 -4.98 -6.19
N ASP A 110 2.61 -5.42 -5.22
CA ASP A 110 1.42 -4.69 -4.77
C ASP A 110 1.84 -3.73 -3.65
N LEU A 111 2.45 -2.60 -4.05
CA LEU A 111 2.72 -1.48 -3.15
C LEU A 111 1.40 -0.99 -2.52
N ASP A 112 1.28 -1.29 -1.23
CA ASP A 112 0.76 -0.45 -0.15
C ASP A 112 0.00 0.82 -0.59
N GLY A 113 -1.32 0.69 -0.57
CA GLY A 113 -2.25 1.81 -0.55
C GLY A 113 -3.41 1.38 0.33
N GLY A 114 -3.18 1.33 1.64
CA GLY A 114 -4.20 1.03 2.64
C GLY A 114 -5.45 1.88 2.45
N LEU A 115 -6.46 1.30 1.80
CA LEU A 115 -7.85 1.70 1.98
C LEU A 115 -8.37 0.82 3.10
N GLU A 116 -8.36 1.37 4.32
CA GLU A 116 -9.23 0.91 5.39
C GLU A 116 -10.66 1.14 4.90
N ASP A 117 -11.21 0.18 4.15
CA ASP A 117 -12.60 0.22 3.73
C ASP A 117 -13.47 0.19 5.01
N ASP A 118 -14.20 1.29 5.15
CA ASP A 118 -15.17 1.66 6.15
C ASP A 118 -15.89 0.48 6.83
N MET A 119 -15.91 0.53 8.16
CA MET A 119 -16.79 -0.30 8.98
C MET A 119 -18.26 0.04 8.70
N ASP A 120 -18.89 -0.75 7.84
CA ASP A 120 -20.36 -0.84 7.76
C ASP A 120 -20.91 -1.39 9.08
N GLY A 121 -21.85 -0.66 9.66
CA GLY A 121 -22.33 -0.80 11.03
C GLY A 121 -23.28 -1.97 11.29
N GLU A 122 -23.15 -2.51 12.49
CA GLU A 122 -24.25 -3.12 13.25
C GLU A 122 -24.15 -2.62 14.70
N GLU A 123 -25.32 -2.33 15.27
CA GLU A 123 -25.57 -1.74 16.58
C GLU A 123 -24.72 -2.32 17.71
N VAL A 124 -24.03 -1.46 18.45
CA VAL A 124 -23.68 -1.73 19.85
C VAL A 124 -24.08 -0.52 20.68
N GLU A 125 -25.35 -0.53 21.04
CA GLU A 125 -25.90 0.25 22.13
C GLU A 125 -25.17 -0.13 23.44
N GLU A 126 -24.91 0.89 24.26
CA GLU A 126 -24.65 0.74 25.69
C GLU A 126 -23.33 0.07 26.16
N GLN A 127 -22.21 0.79 26.07
CA GLN A 127 -21.09 0.63 27.03
C GLN A 127 -20.10 1.81 27.03
N ARG A 128 -20.60 3.02 27.29
CA ARG A 128 -19.75 4.19 27.64
C ARG A 128 -20.09 4.72 29.03
N LYS A 129 -19.77 3.93 30.05
CA LYS A 129 -19.58 4.45 31.41
C LYS A 129 -18.22 3.98 31.91
N ARG A 130 -17.46 4.94 32.44
CA ARG A 130 -16.26 4.81 33.30
C ARG A 130 -14.89 4.84 32.62
N ARG A 131 -14.50 6.03 32.14
CA ARG A 131 -13.14 6.57 32.40
C ARG A 131 -13.25 8.07 32.64
N GLY A 132 -13.25 8.46 33.93
CA GLY A 132 -13.40 9.84 34.37
C GLY A 132 -12.15 10.70 34.10
N PRO A 133 -12.29 12.04 33.99
CA PRO A 133 -11.16 12.93 33.82
C PRO A 133 -10.45 13.21 35.17
N LYS A 134 -9.16 12.88 35.26
CA LYS A 134 -8.30 13.30 36.38
C LYS A 134 -8.09 14.82 36.34
N ARG A 135 -8.94 15.57 37.06
CA ARG A 135 -8.72 16.99 37.34
C ARG A 135 -7.62 17.11 38.40
N LYS A 136 -6.39 17.49 38.01
CA LYS A 136 -5.43 18.07 38.96
C LYS A 136 -5.94 19.46 39.34
N ARG A 137 -6.36 19.65 40.60
CA ARG A 137 -6.55 20.97 41.22
C ARG A 137 -5.43 21.20 42.25
N ARG A 138 -4.93 22.43 42.22
CA ARG A 138 -3.81 23.04 42.96
C ARG A 138 -4.02 23.11 44.48
N LYS A 139 -2.92 23.19 45.22
CA LYS A 139 -2.51 24.22 46.22
C LYS A 139 -1.31 23.62 46.98
N VAL A 140 -0.26 24.36 47.34
CA VAL A 140 -0.20 25.66 48.01
C VAL A 140 0.87 26.53 47.35
#